data_AF-A0A9X6U588-F1
#
_entry.id   AF-A0A9X6U588-F1
#
_cell.length_a   1.000
_cell.length_b   1.000
_cell.length_c   1.000
_cell.angle_alpha   90.00
_cell.angle_beta   90.00
_cell.angle_gamma   90.00
#
_symmetry.space_group_name_H-M   'P 1'
#
loop_
_entity.id
_entity.type
_entity.pdbx_description
1 polymer ?
#
loop_
_entity_poly.entity_id
_entity_poly.type
_entity_poly.pdbx_seq_one_letter_code
_entity_poly.pdbx_strand_id
1 'polypeptide(L)'
;MKKLLMVIGLTFLMLAGCSNGNFEKAMDEGKTALTNKEYKNALSSFEQALDEKKDDSDAKVLVEQTKAMIEAVKLKEETKIEESIKSFEKVENMKNGNTTLIKQAKEERTALLAILEQKKKYSEQLTKSEELISKKNYAEAKDILNKLVAETKDNKKLEEYN
;
A
#
# COMPACT_ATOMS: atom_id res chain seq x y z
N MET A 1 -14.40 65.67 -31.79
CA MET A 1 -13.55 64.93 -32.76
C MET A 1 -13.78 63.44 -32.56
N LYS A 2 -14.09 62.73 -33.66
CA LYS A 2 -13.93 61.29 -33.92
C LYS A 2 -14.71 60.33 -33.00
N LYS A 3 -15.88 59.83 -33.40
CA LYS A 3 -16.08 58.59 -34.20
C LYS A 3 -15.18 57.44 -33.74
N LEU A 4 -15.76 56.37 -33.18
CA LEU A 4 -15.79 55.08 -33.88
C LEU A 4 -16.82 54.12 -33.27
N LEU A 5 -17.68 53.63 -34.16
CA LEU A 5 -18.53 52.45 -34.02
C LEU A 5 -17.69 51.17 -34.14
N MET A 6 -18.20 50.10 -33.52
CA MET A 6 -18.29 48.74 -34.08
C MET A 6 -16.97 47.97 -34.34
N VAL A 7 -16.75 46.87 -33.59
CA VAL A 7 -16.38 45.56 -34.16
C VAL A 7 -16.97 44.44 -33.30
N ILE A 8 -17.88 43.69 -33.91
CA ILE A 8 -18.25 42.32 -33.54
C ILE A 8 -17.01 41.45 -33.79
N GLY A 9 -16.42 40.92 -32.72
CA GLY A 9 -15.35 39.93 -32.78
C GLY A 9 -15.90 38.58 -32.35
N LEU A 10 -16.51 37.88 -33.30
CA LEU A 10 -16.86 36.47 -33.19
C LEU A 10 -15.57 35.64 -33.06
N THR A 11 -15.16 35.31 -31.84
CA THR A 11 -14.20 34.22 -31.62
C THR A 11 -14.91 33.08 -30.93
N PHE A 12 -15.53 32.27 -31.78
CA PHE A 12 -15.65 30.83 -31.60
C PHE A 12 -14.27 30.27 -31.22
N LEU A 13 -13.99 30.12 -29.93
CA LEU A 13 -13.05 29.09 -29.50
C LEU A 13 -13.85 27.81 -29.31
N MET A 14 -14.15 27.16 -30.45
CA MET A 14 -14.26 25.72 -30.46
C MET A 14 -12.89 25.16 -30.07
N LEU A 15 -12.65 25.00 -28.77
CA LEU A 15 -11.66 24.04 -28.30
C LEU A 15 -12.33 22.66 -28.28
N ALA A 16 -12.79 22.21 -29.45
CA ALA A 16 -12.94 20.79 -29.71
C ALA A 16 -11.53 20.27 -30.06
N GLY A 17 -10.71 20.12 -29.04
CA GLY A 17 -9.35 19.59 -29.12
C GLY A 17 -9.24 18.26 -28.40
N CYS A 18 -9.46 17.17 -29.14
CA CYS A 18 -9.06 15.78 -28.90
C CYS A 18 -9.50 15.09 -27.59
N SER A 19 -10.18 13.95 -27.74
CA SER A 19 -10.68 13.03 -26.70
C SER A 19 -9.63 12.36 -25.80
N ASN A 20 -8.43 12.93 -25.65
CA ASN A 20 -7.36 12.38 -24.83
C ASN A 20 -7.26 13.05 -23.45
N GLY A 21 -7.61 14.34 -23.32
CA GLY A 21 -7.36 15.10 -22.09
C GLY A 21 -7.99 14.53 -20.81
N ASN A 22 -9.13 13.84 -20.91
CA ASN A 22 -9.77 13.19 -19.75
C ASN A 22 -9.00 11.96 -19.28
N PHE A 23 -8.45 11.17 -20.20
CA PHE A 23 -7.65 9.99 -19.89
C PHE A 23 -6.38 10.39 -19.14
N GLU A 24 -5.58 11.30 -19.71
CA GLU A 24 -4.30 11.68 -19.09
C GLU A 24 -4.54 12.36 -17.73
N LYS A 25 -5.58 13.19 -17.60
CA LYS A 25 -5.98 13.80 -16.32
C LYS A 25 -6.30 12.74 -15.27
N ALA A 26 -7.14 11.74 -15.61
CA ALA A 26 -7.50 10.67 -14.69
C ALA A 26 -6.28 9.82 -14.29
N MET A 27 -5.37 9.53 -15.23
CA MET A 27 -4.12 8.84 -14.93
C MET A 27 -3.23 9.63 -13.95
N ASP A 28 -3.13 10.94 -14.10
CA ASP A 28 -2.29 11.76 -13.25
C ASP A 28 -2.92 12.00 -11.86
N GLU A 29 -4.25 12.14 -11.79
CA GLU A 29 -5.01 12.13 -10.53
C GLU A 29 -4.78 10.82 -9.77
N GLY A 30 -4.84 9.68 -10.46
CA GLY A 30 -4.58 8.37 -9.86
C GLY A 30 -3.17 8.26 -9.30
N LYS A 31 -2.14 8.66 -10.06
CA LYS A 31 -0.74 8.69 -9.60
C LYS A 31 -0.53 9.64 -8.40
N THR A 32 -1.25 10.77 -8.39
CA THR A 32 -1.21 11.73 -7.28
C THR A 32 -1.79 11.11 -6.02
N ALA A 33 -2.96 10.46 -6.13
CA ALA A 33 -3.59 9.72 -5.04
C ALA A 33 -2.70 8.59 -4.53
N LEU A 34 -1.98 7.85 -5.40
CA LEU A 34 -0.99 6.85 -4.97
C LEU A 34 0.15 7.45 -4.12
N THR A 35 0.63 8.64 -4.50
CA THR A 35 1.67 9.36 -3.73
C THR A 35 1.16 9.72 -2.34
N ASN A 36 -0.12 10.07 -2.24
CA ASN A 36 -0.79 10.38 -0.97
C ASN A 36 -1.28 9.15 -0.20
N LYS A 37 -1.02 7.93 -0.72
CA LYS A 37 -1.51 6.65 -0.18
C LYS A 37 -3.05 6.54 -0.14
N GLU A 38 -3.74 7.29 -0.97
CA GLU A 38 -5.21 7.28 -1.10
C GLU A 38 -5.64 6.21 -2.11
N TYR A 39 -5.40 4.93 -1.79
CA TYR A 39 -5.53 3.84 -2.76
C TYR A 39 -6.92 3.70 -3.39
N LYS A 40 -7.99 3.96 -2.63
CA LYS A 40 -9.37 3.93 -3.16
C LYS A 40 -9.63 5.05 -4.17
N ASN A 41 -9.14 6.27 -3.88
CA ASN A 41 -9.23 7.40 -4.81
C ASN A 41 -8.41 7.12 -6.06
N ALA A 42 -7.20 6.59 -5.89
CA ALA A 42 -6.34 6.21 -7.00
C ALA A 42 -7.02 5.17 -7.91
N LEU A 43 -7.63 4.13 -7.32
CA LEU A 43 -8.35 3.12 -8.07
C LEU A 43 -9.49 3.75 -8.88
N SER A 44 -10.32 4.60 -8.25
CA SER A 44 -11.41 5.28 -8.94
C SER A 44 -10.93 6.09 -10.14
N SER A 45 -9.82 6.82 -10.00
CA SER A 45 -9.23 7.59 -11.10
C SER A 45 -8.68 6.69 -12.22
N PHE A 46 -8.02 5.57 -11.89
CA PHE A 46 -7.55 4.64 -12.92
C PHE A 46 -8.68 3.89 -13.63
N GLU A 47 -9.76 3.57 -12.93
CA GLU A 47 -10.97 3.00 -13.55
C GLU A 47 -11.62 4.02 -14.50
N GLN A 48 -11.68 5.29 -14.12
CA GLN A 48 -12.13 6.36 -15.03
C GLN A 48 -11.23 6.49 -16.27
N ALA A 49 -9.90 6.44 -16.10
CA ALA A 49 -8.98 6.43 -17.24
C ALA A 49 -9.24 5.22 -18.15
N LEU A 50 -9.44 4.04 -17.57
CA LEU A 50 -9.74 2.83 -18.35
C LEU A 50 -11.10 2.94 -19.07
N ASP A 51 -12.10 3.59 -18.48
CA ASP A 51 -13.38 3.83 -19.15
C ASP A 51 -13.24 4.73 -20.40
N GLU A 52 -12.38 5.75 -20.32
CA GLU A 52 -12.04 6.64 -21.44
C GLU A 52 -11.23 5.92 -22.53
N LYS A 53 -10.32 5.01 -22.14
CA LYS A 53 -9.51 4.19 -23.07
C LYS A 53 -9.48 2.71 -22.63
N LYS A 54 -10.53 1.97 -22.98
CA LYS A 54 -10.78 0.57 -22.54
C LYS A 54 -9.68 -0.43 -22.86
N ASP A 55 -8.85 -0.14 -23.85
CA ASP A 55 -7.77 -1.03 -24.28
C ASP A 55 -6.37 -0.58 -23.84
N ASP A 56 -6.28 0.50 -23.08
CA ASP A 56 -5.00 0.99 -22.55
C ASP A 56 -4.38 -0.01 -21.57
N SER A 57 -3.18 -0.50 -21.90
CA SER A 57 -2.49 -1.51 -21.10
C SER A 57 -2.03 -0.98 -19.75
N ASP A 58 -1.63 0.29 -19.70
CA ASP A 58 -1.06 0.89 -18.50
C ASP A 58 -2.18 1.14 -17.47
N ALA A 59 -3.32 1.66 -17.91
CA ALA A 59 -4.51 1.82 -17.07
C ALA A 59 -4.99 0.48 -16.50
N LYS A 60 -5.02 -0.60 -17.32
CA LYS A 60 -5.37 -1.95 -16.84
C LYS A 60 -4.42 -2.43 -15.74
N VAL A 61 -3.11 -2.30 -15.96
CA VAL A 61 -2.09 -2.68 -14.96
C VAL A 61 -2.26 -1.87 -13.68
N LEU A 62 -2.49 -0.55 -13.76
CA LEU A 62 -2.67 0.30 -12.59
C LEU A 62 -3.93 -0.04 -11.79
N VAL A 63 -5.03 -0.35 -12.45
CA VAL A 63 -6.26 -0.84 -11.80
C VAL A 63 -5.98 -2.13 -11.04
N GLU A 64 -5.35 -3.11 -11.69
CA GLU A 64 -5.04 -4.42 -11.07
C GLU A 64 -4.06 -4.28 -9.91
N GLN A 65 -3.00 -3.49 -10.08
CA GLN A 65 -1.98 -3.28 -9.06
C GLN A 65 -2.56 -2.55 -7.85
N THR A 66 -3.40 -1.53 -8.07
CA THR A 66 -4.03 -0.77 -6.99
C THR A 66 -5.04 -1.64 -6.24
N LYS A 67 -5.80 -2.50 -6.92
CA LYS A 67 -6.68 -3.50 -6.28
C LYS A 67 -5.90 -4.45 -5.37
N ALA A 68 -4.76 -4.95 -5.84
CA ALA A 68 -3.89 -5.80 -5.02
C ALA A 68 -3.33 -5.05 -3.79
N MET A 69 -2.99 -3.77 -3.92
CA MET A 69 -2.55 -2.94 -2.80
C MET A 69 -3.66 -2.72 -1.76
N ILE A 70 -4.88 -2.43 -2.21
CA ILE A 70 -6.04 -2.28 -1.31
C ILE A 70 -6.29 -3.57 -0.53
N GLU A 71 -6.24 -4.72 -1.20
CA GLU A 71 -6.41 -6.01 -0.52
C GLU A 71 -5.28 -6.28 0.48
N ALA A 72 -4.04 -5.99 0.13
CA ALA A 72 -2.90 -6.15 1.04
C ALA A 72 -3.05 -5.31 2.32
N VAL A 73 -3.47 -4.04 2.16
CA VAL A 73 -3.73 -3.13 3.29
C VAL A 73 -4.91 -3.62 4.13
N LYS A 74 -6.00 -4.06 3.50
CA LYS A 74 -7.16 -4.62 4.21
C LYS A 74 -6.79 -5.87 5.01
N LEU A 75 -6.03 -6.79 4.43
CA LEU A 75 -5.56 -8.00 5.12
C LEU A 75 -4.65 -7.63 6.31
N LYS A 76 -3.84 -6.58 6.18
CA LYS A 76 -3.04 -6.04 7.27
C LYS A 76 -3.93 -5.55 8.42
N GLU A 77 -4.95 -4.75 8.11
CA GLU A 77 -5.94 -4.25 9.08
C GLU A 77 -6.74 -5.38 9.75
N GLU A 78 -7.02 -6.46 9.01
CA GLU A 78 -7.66 -7.68 9.53
C GLU A 78 -6.70 -8.60 10.30
N THR A 79 -5.44 -8.18 10.52
CA THR A 79 -4.37 -8.95 11.19
C THR A 79 -4.00 -10.28 10.52
N LYS A 80 -4.38 -10.45 9.25
CA LYS A 80 -4.03 -11.59 8.38
C LYS A 80 -2.67 -11.37 7.75
N ILE A 81 -1.63 -11.41 8.58
CA ILE A 81 -0.28 -10.93 8.23
C ILE A 81 0.34 -11.72 7.08
N GLU A 82 0.25 -13.04 7.11
CA GLU A 82 0.80 -13.90 6.08
C GLU A 82 0.11 -13.71 4.72
N GLU A 83 -1.22 -13.56 4.70
CA GLU A 83 -1.96 -13.23 3.47
C GLU A 83 -1.66 -11.80 2.98
N SER A 84 -1.51 -10.85 3.90
CA SER A 84 -1.15 -9.47 3.59
C SER A 84 0.24 -9.41 2.92
N ILE A 85 1.23 -10.12 3.46
CA ILE A 85 2.58 -10.24 2.88
C ILE A 85 2.50 -10.75 1.44
N LYS A 86 1.78 -11.85 1.19
CA LYS A 86 1.61 -12.41 -0.17
C LYS A 86 0.94 -11.41 -1.12
N SER A 87 -0.02 -10.63 -0.62
CA SER A 87 -0.69 -9.60 -1.42
C SER A 87 0.24 -8.43 -1.75
N PHE A 88 1.09 -7.99 -0.81
CA PHE A 88 2.14 -7.00 -1.10
C PHE A 88 3.16 -7.54 -2.11
N GLU A 89 3.55 -8.82 -2.03
CA GLU A 89 4.44 -9.44 -3.03
C GLU A 89 3.81 -9.43 -4.44
N LYS A 90 2.50 -9.62 -4.54
CA LYS A 90 1.77 -9.49 -5.81
C LYS A 90 1.86 -8.08 -6.38
N VAL A 91 1.78 -7.04 -5.53
CA VAL A 91 1.96 -5.64 -5.95
C VAL A 91 3.38 -5.40 -6.45
N GLU A 92 4.39 -5.90 -5.74
CA GLU A 92 5.80 -5.74 -6.08
C GLU A 92 6.18 -6.42 -7.40
N ASN A 93 5.64 -7.61 -7.64
CA ASN A 93 5.97 -8.44 -8.80
C ASN A 93 5.11 -8.14 -10.04
N MET A 94 4.23 -7.13 -9.99
CA MET A 94 3.38 -6.79 -11.12
C MET A 94 4.23 -6.24 -12.28
N LYS A 95 4.18 -6.95 -13.41
CA LYS A 95 4.90 -6.56 -14.62
C LYS A 95 4.40 -5.20 -15.11
N ASN A 96 5.34 -4.31 -15.44
CA ASN A 96 5.06 -2.92 -15.83
C ASN A 96 4.28 -2.13 -14.77
N GLY A 97 4.34 -2.57 -13.51
CA GLY A 97 3.68 -1.89 -12.40
C GLY A 97 4.29 -0.51 -12.09
N ASN A 98 3.49 0.31 -11.41
CA ASN A 98 3.90 1.60 -10.90
C ASN A 98 4.96 1.47 -9.80
N THR A 99 6.05 2.22 -9.94
CA THR A 99 7.19 2.18 -9.02
C THR A 99 6.85 2.71 -7.62
N THR A 100 5.92 3.65 -7.49
CA THR A 100 5.44 4.15 -6.19
C THR A 100 4.71 3.04 -5.42
N LEU A 101 3.81 2.30 -6.09
CA LEU A 101 3.13 1.15 -5.49
C LEU A 101 4.11 0.05 -5.09
N ILE A 102 5.05 -0.29 -5.97
CA ILE A 102 6.09 -1.31 -5.68
C ILE A 102 6.89 -0.91 -4.43
N LYS A 103 7.33 0.35 -4.35
CA LYS A 103 8.08 0.86 -3.20
C LYS A 103 7.27 0.77 -1.91
N GLN A 104 6.04 1.27 -1.92
CA GLN A 104 5.17 1.28 -0.74
C GLN A 104 4.84 -0.15 -0.29
N ALA A 105 4.52 -1.05 -1.21
CA ALA A 105 4.26 -2.46 -0.90
C ALA A 105 5.48 -3.14 -0.27
N LYS A 106 6.68 -2.89 -0.80
CA LYS A 106 7.93 -3.41 -0.24
C LYS A 106 8.20 -2.91 1.17
N GLU A 107 7.96 -1.63 1.43
CA GLU A 107 8.11 -1.03 2.76
C GLU A 107 7.17 -1.71 3.78
N GLU A 108 5.89 -1.83 3.45
CA GLU A 108 4.89 -2.49 4.29
C GLU A 108 5.20 -3.98 4.50
N ARG A 109 5.52 -4.72 3.43
CA ARG A 109 5.92 -6.13 3.51
C ARG A 109 7.13 -6.32 4.43
N THR A 110 8.15 -5.49 4.28
CA THR A 110 9.37 -5.58 5.11
C THR A 110 9.06 -5.35 6.59
N ALA A 111 8.17 -4.41 6.89
CA ALA A 111 7.71 -4.17 8.26
C ALA A 111 6.96 -5.39 8.83
N LEU A 112 6.08 -6.02 8.04
CA LEU A 112 5.35 -7.22 8.45
C LEU A 112 6.26 -8.43 8.66
N LEU A 113 7.24 -8.64 7.78
CA LEU A 113 8.25 -9.70 7.94
C LEU A 113 9.05 -9.53 9.22
N ALA A 114 9.43 -8.29 9.57
CA ALA A 114 10.13 -8.03 10.82
C ALA A 114 9.27 -8.37 12.05
N ILE A 115 7.95 -8.15 11.99
CA ILE A 115 7.02 -8.54 13.06
C ILE A 115 6.95 -10.07 13.19
N LEU A 116 6.81 -10.79 12.08
CA LEU A 116 6.79 -12.26 12.10
C LEU A 116 8.09 -12.86 12.66
N GLU A 117 9.24 -12.36 12.22
CA GLU A 117 10.54 -12.81 12.73
C GLU A 117 10.66 -12.56 14.23
N GLN A 118 10.20 -11.40 14.69
CA GLN A 118 10.25 -11.05 16.10
C GLN A 118 9.30 -11.92 16.95
N LYS A 119 8.09 -12.23 16.45
CA LYS A 119 7.17 -13.18 17.09
C LYS A 119 7.75 -14.58 17.16
N LYS A 120 8.37 -15.05 16.08
CA LYS A 120 9.05 -16.36 16.03
C LYS A 120 10.16 -16.44 17.07
N LYS A 121 11.04 -15.43 17.14
CA LYS A 121 12.11 -15.34 18.15
C LYS A 121 11.56 -15.43 19.58
N TYR A 122 10.44 -14.77 19.88
CA TYR A 122 9.83 -14.85 21.21
C TYR A 122 9.21 -16.22 21.50
N SER A 123 8.54 -16.83 20.51
CA SER A 123 7.99 -18.19 20.63
C SER A 123 9.09 -19.22 20.93
N GLU A 124 10.25 -19.12 20.27
CA GLU A 124 11.41 -19.97 20.53
C GLU A 124 11.97 -19.77 21.95
N GLN A 125 12.03 -18.52 22.44
CA GLN A 125 12.46 -18.22 23.81
C GLN A 125 11.49 -18.75 24.87
N LEU A 126 10.18 -18.68 24.61
CA LEU A 126 9.15 -19.26 25.47
C LEU A 126 9.30 -20.78 25.53
N THR A 127 9.39 -21.44 24.37
CA THR A 127 9.60 -22.89 24.28
C THR A 127 10.86 -23.32 25.05
N LYS A 128 11.97 -22.61 24.87
CA LYS A 128 13.22 -22.87 25.61
C LYS A 128 13.04 -22.70 27.13
N SER A 129 12.27 -21.69 27.55
CA SER A 129 11.98 -21.46 28.97
C SER A 129 11.14 -22.58 29.56
N GLU A 130 10.13 -23.08 28.84
CA GLU A 130 9.32 -24.24 29.22
C GLU A 130 10.18 -25.51 29.39
N GLU A 131 11.09 -25.76 28.44
CA GLU A 131 12.05 -26.87 28.55
C GLU A 131 12.94 -26.76 29.79
N LEU A 132 13.46 -25.56 30.09
CA LEU A 132 14.30 -25.34 31.28
C LEU A 132 13.51 -25.56 32.57
N ILE A 133 12.26 -25.11 32.63
CA ILE A 133 11.35 -25.35 33.75
C ILE A 133 11.13 -26.86 33.94
N SER A 134 10.90 -27.61 32.86
CA SER A 134 10.73 -29.07 32.92
C SER A 134 11.97 -29.80 33.48
N LYS A 135 13.16 -29.24 33.22
CA LYS A 135 14.45 -29.73 33.71
C LYS A 135 14.80 -29.21 35.12
N LYS A 136 13.90 -28.41 35.75
CA LYS A 136 14.10 -27.73 37.03
C LYS A 136 15.22 -26.67 37.03
N ASN A 137 15.65 -26.21 35.85
CA ASN A 137 16.64 -25.14 35.68
C ASN A 137 15.96 -23.76 35.78
N TYR A 138 15.40 -23.45 36.96
CA TYR A 138 14.54 -22.28 37.13
C TYR A 138 15.27 -20.93 37.01
N ALA A 139 16.55 -20.87 37.38
CA ALA A 139 17.32 -19.63 37.30
C ALA A 139 17.46 -19.15 35.85
N GLU A 140 17.88 -20.03 34.95
CA GLU A 140 18.02 -19.73 33.52
C GLU A 140 16.67 -19.41 32.86
N ALA A 141 15.62 -20.17 33.21
CA ALA A 141 14.27 -19.91 32.70
C ALA A 141 13.78 -18.50 33.11
N LYS A 142 13.99 -18.12 34.38
CA LYS A 142 13.62 -16.81 34.90
C LYS A 142 14.34 -15.68 34.16
N ASP A 143 15.63 -15.84 33.86
CA ASP A 143 16.39 -14.82 33.13
C ASP A 143 15.87 -14.62 31.70
N ILE A 144 15.57 -15.71 30.98
CA ILE A 144 14.98 -15.64 29.63
C ILE A 144 13.60 -14.96 29.69
N LEU A 145 12.74 -15.38 30.61
CA LEU A 145 11.39 -14.81 30.74
C LEU A 145 11.42 -13.33 31.13
N ASN A 146 12.30 -12.92 32.04
CA ASN A 146 12.48 -11.51 32.39
C ASN A 146 12.92 -10.67 31.19
N LYS A 147 13.85 -11.20 30.38
CA LYS A 147 14.28 -10.54 29.14
C LYS A 147 13.12 -10.43 28.15
N LEU A 148 12.33 -11.48 27.98
CA LEU A 148 11.18 -11.49 27.09
C LEU A 148 10.12 -10.46 27.53
N VAL A 149 9.82 -10.38 28.84
CA VAL A 149 8.95 -9.34 29.39
C VAL A 149 9.50 -7.95 29.11
N ALA A 150 10.80 -7.71 29.34
CA ALA A 150 11.43 -6.41 29.08
C ALA A 150 11.39 -6.02 27.58
N GLU A 151 11.56 -6.98 26.66
CA GLU A 151 11.54 -6.74 25.22
C GLU A 151 10.11 -6.56 24.66
N THR A 152 9.08 -7.02 25.36
CA THR A 152 7.68 -7.03 24.86
C THR A 152 6.75 -6.03 25.52
N LYS A 153 7.00 -5.63 26.78
CA LYS A 153 6.07 -4.85 27.62
C LYS A 153 5.53 -3.56 27.00
N ASP A 154 6.29 -2.90 26.13
CA ASP A 154 5.90 -1.63 25.50
C ASP A 154 5.99 -1.69 23.96
N ASN A 155 5.99 -2.90 23.38
CA ASN A 155 6.13 -3.08 21.95
C ASN A 155 4.78 -2.96 21.22
N LYS A 156 4.40 -1.70 20.94
CA LYS A 156 3.14 -1.34 20.25
C LYS A 156 2.89 -2.10 18.95
N LYS A 157 3.95 -2.44 18.20
CA LYS A 157 3.81 -3.19 16.94
C LYS A 157 3.42 -4.65 17.19
N LEU A 158 3.83 -5.26 18.29
CA LEU A 158 3.35 -6.60 18.62
C LEU A 158 1.90 -6.56 19.09
N GLU A 159 1.54 -5.56 19.89
CA GLU A 159 0.17 -5.37 20.40
C GLU A 159 -0.85 -5.21 19.26
N GLU A 160 -0.50 -4.46 18.21
CA GLU A 160 -1.39 -4.22 17.05
C GLU A 160 -1.75 -5.49 16.27
N TYR A 161 -0.91 -6.53 16.33
CA TYR A 161 -1.06 -7.75 15.53
C TYR A 161 -1.19 -9.02 16.38
N ASN A 162 -1.44 -8.93 17.69
CA ASN A 162 -1.69 -10.08 18.59
C ASN A 162 -3.19 -10.31 18.79
#